data_AF-A0A2E7N7Y6-F1
#
_entry.id   AF-A0A2E7N7Y6-F1
#
_cell.length_a   1.000
_cell.length_b   1.000
_cell.length_c   1.000
_cell.angle_alpha   90.00
_cell.angle_beta   90.00
_cell.angle_gamma   90.00
#
_symmetry.space_group_name_H-M   'P 1'
#
loop_
_entity.id
_entity.type
_entity.pdbx_description
1 polymer ?
#
loop_
_entity_poly.entity_id
_entity_poly.type
_entity_poly.pdbx_seq_one_letter_code
_entity_poly.pdbx_strand_id
1 'polypeptide(L)'
;MPAPVGTIGGMTKHHPVARIALKILGVESADELGQILAAVGLASKLAAERALASEGIQHGHMKLHATNIASMAGAQGDEINVVAQTMIEKGKVSLSLAKELLEKERNQCRK
;
A
#
# COMPACT_ATOMS: atom_id res chain seq x y z
N MET A 1 -6.86 5.23 26.83
CA MET A 1 -5.79 6.19 26.52
C MET A 1 -6.25 7.56 26.98
N PRO A 2 -5.48 8.30 27.80
CA PRO A 2 -5.78 9.69 28.04
C PRO A 2 -5.53 10.50 26.76
N ALA A 3 -6.55 11.21 26.28
CA ALA A 3 -6.45 12.11 25.13
C ALA A 3 -6.91 13.51 25.58
N PRO A 4 -5.98 14.43 25.92
CA PRO A 4 -6.35 15.78 26.31
C PRO A 4 -6.87 16.54 25.08
N VAL A 5 -8.18 16.53 24.89
CA VAL A 5 -8.88 17.21 23.81
C VAL A 5 -9.97 18.12 24.34
N GLY A 6 -10.30 19.15 23.56
CA GLY A 6 -11.32 20.12 23.94
C GLY A 6 -12.19 20.48 22.74
N THR A 7 -13.51 20.47 22.94
CA THR A 7 -14.51 20.93 21.97
C THR A 7 -14.78 22.43 22.08
N ILE A 8 -14.30 23.08 23.15
CA ILE A 8 -14.55 24.50 23.46
C ILE A 8 -13.23 25.21 23.79
N GLY A 9 -12.92 26.28 23.06
CA GLY A 9 -11.79 27.19 23.35
C GLY A 9 -10.60 27.07 22.39
N GLY A 10 -9.70 28.07 22.39
CA GLY A 10 -8.51 28.06 21.52
C GLY A 10 -8.82 27.97 20.02
N MET A 11 -7.99 27.23 19.28
CA MET A 11 -8.10 27.13 17.81
C MET A 11 -9.34 26.36 17.34
N THR A 12 -9.94 25.50 18.17
CA THR A 12 -11.18 24.78 17.80
C THR A 12 -12.37 25.72 17.68
N LYS A 13 -12.33 26.88 18.37
CA LYS A 13 -13.29 27.97 18.21
C LYS A 13 -12.89 28.93 17.08
N HIS A 14 -11.63 29.34 16.99
CA HIS A 14 -11.22 30.43 16.07
C HIS A 14 -10.92 29.98 14.64
N HIS A 15 -10.47 28.74 14.44
CA HIS A 15 -10.14 28.24 13.10
C HIS A 15 -11.41 27.74 12.38
N PRO A 16 -11.75 28.29 11.18
CA PRO A 16 -13.00 27.95 10.50
C PRO A 16 -13.09 26.46 10.14
N VAL A 17 -11.99 25.85 9.70
CA VAL A 17 -11.97 24.41 9.36
C VAL A 17 -12.17 23.52 10.60
N ALA A 18 -11.61 23.90 11.75
CA ALA A 18 -11.75 23.09 12.97
C ALA A 18 -13.21 23.10 13.46
N ARG A 19 -13.88 24.25 13.37
CA ARG A 19 -15.30 24.38 13.69
C ARG A 19 -16.19 23.56 12.76
N ILE A 20 -15.89 23.57 11.46
CA ILE A 20 -16.61 22.75 10.47
C ILE A 20 -16.39 21.26 10.75
N ALA A 21 -15.16 20.84 11.02
CA ALA A 21 -14.85 19.44 11.33
C ALA A 21 -15.60 18.94 12.58
N LEU A 22 -15.64 19.74 13.66
CA LEU A 22 -16.43 19.41 14.85
C LEU A 22 -17.94 19.34 14.56
N LYS A 23 -18.45 20.25 13.72
CA LYS A 23 -19.86 20.23 13.29
C LYS A 23 -20.20 18.99 12.46
N ILE A 24 -19.29 18.54 11.58
CA ILE A 24 -19.46 17.31 10.80
C ILE A 24 -19.43 16.08 11.72
N LEU A 25 -18.52 16.06 12.70
CA LEU A 25 -18.42 14.99 13.68
C LEU A 25 -19.63 14.93 14.62
N GLY A 26 -20.32 16.05 14.84
CA GLY A 26 -21.54 16.10 15.65
C GLY A 26 -21.32 15.89 17.15
N VAL A 27 -20.08 16.06 17.63
CA VAL A 27 -19.71 15.79 19.02
C VAL A 27 -20.22 16.87 19.97
N GLU A 28 -20.81 16.46 21.08
CA GLU A 28 -21.36 17.36 22.09
C GLU A 28 -20.41 17.58 23.27
N SER A 29 -19.44 16.68 23.47
CA SER A 29 -18.49 16.74 24.58
C SER A 29 -17.05 16.41 24.19
N ALA A 30 -16.10 16.89 25.00
CA ALA A 30 -14.69 16.56 24.87
C ALA A 30 -14.42 15.06 25.08
N ASP A 31 -15.17 14.43 25.98
CA ASP A 31 -15.09 12.98 26.22
C ASP A 31 -15.51 12.17 24.99
N GLU A 32 -16.59 12.57 24.33
CA GLU A 32 -17.06 11.92 23.10
C GLU A 32 -16.03 12.05 21.97
N LEU A 33 -15.45 13.25 21.80
CA LEU A 33 -14.35 13.47 20.86
C LEU A 33 -13.15 12.58 21.19
N GLY A 34 -12.80 12.44 22.47
CA GLY A 34 -11.72 11.57 22.94
C GLY A 34 -11.97 10.09 22.63
N GLN A 35 -13.21 9.62 22.77
CA GLN A 35 -13.61 8.26 22.42
C GLN A 35 -13.50 8.00 20.92
N ILE A 36 -13.97 8.93 20.08
CA ILE A 36 -13.84 8.85 18.62
C ILE A 36 -12.37 8.79 18.21
N LEU A 37 -11.53 9.66 18.78
CA LEU A 37 -10.09 9.65 18.53
C LEU A 37 -9.45 8.31 18.89
N ALA A 38 -9.81 7.73 20.04
CA ALA A 38 -9.30 6.43 20.46
C ALA A 38 -9.75 5.32 19.49
N ALA A 39 -11.02 5.32 19.07
CA ALA A 39 -11.56 4.36 18.12
C ALA A 39 -10.88 4.46 16.74
N VAL A 40 -10.72 5.67 16.22
CA VAL A 40 -10.01 5.92 14.94
C VAL A 40 -8.54 5.51 15.04
N GLY A 41 -7.88 5.80 16.16
CA GLY A 41 -6.50 5.38 16.40
C GLY A 41 -6.33 3.85 16.38
N LEU A 42 -7.24 3.13 17.04
CA LEU A 42 -7.28 1.67 17.03
C LEU A 42 -7.56 1.12 15.62
N ALA A 43 -8.54 1.67 14.91
CA ALA A 43 -8.86 1.27 13.55
C ALA A 43 -7.68 1.49 12.59
N SER A 44 -6.99 2.62 12.72
CA SER A 44 -5.79 2.95 11.93
C SER A 44 -4.64 1.99 12.23
N LYS A 45 -4.41 1.68 13.51
CA LYS A 45 -3.41 0.69 13.92
C LYS A 45 -3.72 -0.70 13.34
N LEU A 46 -4.97 -1.15 13.45
CA LEU A 46 -5.41 -2.43 12.88
C LEU A 46 -5.24 -2.45 11.36
N ALA A 47 -5.60 -1.37 10.67
CA ALA A 47 -5.40 -1.26 9.23
C ALA A 47 -3.92 -1.36 8.85
N ALA A 48 -3.02 -0.72 9.61
CA ALA A 48 -1.59 -0.79 9.39
C ALA A 48 -1.03 -2.21 9.63
N GLU A 49 -1.41 -2.86 10.73
CA GLU A 49 -1.01 -4.25 11.00
C GLU A 49 -1.54 -5.20 9.93
N ARG A 50 -2.81 -5.04 9.52
CA ARG A 50 -3.41 -5.82 8.44
C ARG A 50 -2.70 -5.58 7.11
N ALA A 51 -2.30 -4.34 6.81
CA ALA A 51 -1.55 -4.03 5.60
C ALA A 51 -0.19 -4.75 5.60
N LEU A 52 0.55 -4.68 6.71
CA LEU A 52 1.84 -5.36 6.88
C LEU A 52 1.71 -6.89 6.83
N ALA A 53 0.65 -7.45 7.43
CA ALA A 53 0.40 -8.88 7.44
C ALA A 53 -0.27 -9.40 6.16
N SER A 54 -0.79 -8.51 5.30
CA SER A 54 -1.47 -8.91 4.08
C SER A 54 -0.49 -9.32 2.99
N GLU A 55 -0.80 -10.43 2.33
CA GLU A 55 -0.08 -10.86 1.13
C GLU A 55 -0.18 -9.83 0.00
N GLY A 56 -1.22 -8.98 -0.03
CA GLY A 56 -1.43 -8.01 -1.10
C GLY A 56 -0.27 -7.03 -1.31
N ILE A 57 0.33 -6.52 -0.23
CA ILE A 57 1.51 -5.64 -0.33
C ILE A 57 2.72 -6.44 -0.82
N GLN A 58 2.92 -7.64 -0.29
CA GLN A 58 4.02 -8.52 -0.69
C GLN A 58 3.90 -8.93 -2.16
N HIS A 59 2.72 -9.31 -2.61
CA HIS A 59 2.44 -9.73 -3.98
C HIS A 59 2.61 -8.56 -4.97
N GLY A 60 2.17 -7.36 -4.59
CA GLY A 60 2.43 -6.14 -5.36
C GLY A 60 3.92 -5.83 -5.48
N HIS A 61 4.66 -5.92 -4.37
CA HIS A 61 6.10 -5.70 -4.35
C HIS A 61 6.86 -6.77 -5.15
N MET A 62 6.48 -8.04 -5.05
CA MET A 62 7.06 -9.14 -5.83
C MET A 62 6.78 -8.98 -7.33
N LYS A 63 5.58 -8.53 -7.71
CA LYS A 63 5.25 -8.24 -9.10
C LYS A 63 6.13 -7.12 -9.67
N LEU A 64 6.27 -6.02 -8.92
CA LEU A 64 7.15 -4.91 -9.30
C LEU A 64 8.61 -5.38 -9.38
N HIS A 65 9.07 -6.16 -8.40
CA HIS A 65 10.43 -6.69 -8.36
C HIS A 65 10.72 -7.60 -9.56
N ALA A 66 9.82 -8.54 -9.88
CA ALA A 66 9.95 -9.41 -11.05
C ALA A 66 9.96 -8.62 -12.36
N THR A 67 9.10 -7.60 -12.48
CA THR A 67 9.06 -6.68 -13.63
C THR A 67 10.39 -5.94 -13.80
N ASN A 68 10.95 -5.41 -12.71
CA ASN A 68 12.23 -4.72 -12.72
C ASN A 68 13.38 -5.65 -13.12
N ILE A 69 13.39 -6.88 -12.60
CA ILE A 69 14.42 -7.88 -12.96
C ILE A 69 14.30 -8.30 -14.43
N ALA A 70 13.08 -8.46 -14.95
CA ALA A 70 12.85 -8.73 -16.37
C ALA A 70 13.35 -7.58 -17.26
N SER A 71 13.08 -6.32 -16.87
CA SER A 71 13.58 -5.15 -17.57
C SER A 71 15.11 -5.05 -17.52
N MET A 72 15.73 -5.32 -16.36
CA MET A 72 17.20 -5.37 -16.23
C MET A 72 17.84 -6.48 -17.06
N ALA A 73 17.13 -7.58 -17.33
CA ALA A 73 17.58 -8.63 -18.23
C ALA A 73 17.50 -8.23 -19.71
N GLY A 74 16.83 -7.11 -20.04
CA GLY A 74 16.68 -6.58 -21.39
C GLY A 74 15.37 -6.95 -22.09
N ALA A 75 14.34 -7.38 -21.33
CA ALA A 75 13.01 -7.57 -21.85
C ALA A 75 12.37 -6.21 -22.20
N GLN A 76 11.62 -6.14 -23.31
CA GLN A 76 10.96 -4.91 -23.76
C GLN A 76 9.47 -5.14 -24.06
N GLY A 77 8.65 -4.11 -23.83
CA GLY A 77 7.22 -4.15 -24.12
C GLY A 77 6.53 -5.33 -23.42
N ASP A 78 5.84 -6.15 -24.21
CA ASP A 78 5.07 -7.30 -23.72
C ASP A 78 5.94 -8.42 -23.13
N GLU A 79 7.22 -8.52 -23.55
CA GLU A 79 8.17 -9.51 -23.01
C GLU A 79 8.35 -9.36 -21.49
N ILE A 80 8.27 -8.13 -20.97
CA ILE A 80 8.46 -7.84 -19.55
C ILE A 80 7.39 -8.56 -18.72
N ASN A 81 6.14 -8.47 -19.14
CA ASN A 81 5.02 -9.07 -18.43
C ASN A 81 5.10 -10.59 -18.46
N VAL A 82 5.42 -11.18 -19.61
CA VAL A 82 5.54 -12.64 -19.78
C VAL A 82 6.66 -13.22 -18.93
N VAL A 83 7.85 -12.61 -18.98
CA VAL A 83 9.02 -13.07 -18.21
C VAL A 83 8.80 -12.86 -16.71
N ALA A 84 8.24 -11.71 -16.30
CA ALA A 84 7.94 -11.44 -14.90
C ALA A 84 6.92 -12.43 -14.33
N GLN A 85 5.84 -12.70 -15.06
CA GLN A 85 4.80 -13.64 -14.66
C GLN A 85 5.36 -15.07 -14.52
N THR A 86 6.14 -15.51 -15.50
CA THR A 86 6.78 -16.84 -15.47
C THR A 86 7.76 -17.00 -14.30
N MET A 87 8.48 -15.92 -13.91
CA MET A 87 9.35 -15.94 -12.72
C MET A 87 8.55 -16.07 -11.42
N ILE A 88 7.43 -15.36 -11.31
CA ILE A 88 6.53 -15.41 -10.14
C ILE A 88 5.93 -16.82 -10.00
N GLU A 89 5.44 -17.41 -11.10
CA GLU A 89 4.87 -18.76 -11.12
C GLU A 89 5.89 -19.84 -10.72
N LYS A 90 7.16 -19.65 -11.10
CA LYS A 90 8.26 -20.55 -10.70
C LYS A 90 8.75 -20.31 -9.27
N GLY A 91 8.24 -19.29 -8.57
CA GLY A 91 8.66 -18.92 -7.21
C GLY A 91 10.13 -18.49 -7.10
N LYS A 92 10.79 -18.17 -8.22
CA LYS A 92 12.21 -17.81 -8.26
C LYS A 92 12.40 -16.57 -9.12
N VAL A 93 12.83 -15.48 -8.50
CA VAL A 93 13.13 -14.22 -9.18
C VAL A 93 14.64 -14.02 -9.17
N SER A 94 15.30 -14.18 -10.31
CA SER A 94 16.74 -13.93 -10.46
C SER A 94 17.09 -13.42 -11.85
N LEU A 95 18.12 -12.60 -11.94
CA LEU A 95 18.56 -12.03 -13.22
C LEU A 95 19.07 -13.10 -14.20
N SER A 96 19.67 -14.18 -13.68
CA SER A 96 20.06 -15.34 -14.48
C SER A 96 18.86 -16.05 -15.11
N LEU A 97 17.81 -16.30 -14.31
CA LEU A 97 16.59 -16.93 -14.78
C LEU A 97 15.84 -16.03 -15.77
N ALA A 98 15.80 -14.72 -15.51
CA ALA A 98 15.17 -13.76 -16.41
C ALA A 98 15.80 -13.76 -17.81
N LYS A 99 17.15 -13.83 -17.89
CA LYS A 99 17.86 -13.95 -19.18
C LYS A 99 17.54 -15.25 -19.91
N GLU A 100 17.53 -16.37 -19.19
CA GLU A 100 17.19 -17.69 -19.76
C GLU A 100 15.75 -17.73 -20.29
N LEU A 101 14.80 -17.18 -19.53
CA LEU A 101 13.40 -17.08 -19.94
C LEU A 101 13.24 -16.17 -21.16
N LEU A 102 13.90 -15.01 -21.16
CA LEU A 102 13.85 -14.08 -22.29
C LEU A 102 14.40 -14.72 -23.59
N GLU A 103 15.48 -15.49 -23.51
CA GLU A 103 16.03 -16.22 -24.67
C GLU A 103 15.06 -17.29 -25.17
N LYS A 104 14.37 -18.00 -24.26
CA LYS A 104 13.36 -19.00 -24.62
C LYS A 104 12.16 -18.37 -25.33
N GLU A 105 11.63 -17.27 -24.81
CA GLU A 105 10.51 -16.53 -25.40
C GLU A 105 10.84 -16.05 -26.82
N ARG A 106 12.03 -15.45 -27.00
CA ARG A 106 12.48 -14.96 -28.32
C ARG A 106 12.72 -16.09 -29.34
N ASN A 107 13.17 -17.25 -28.89
CA ASN A 107 13.39 -18.42 -29.75
C ASN A 107 12.09 -19.13 -30.13
N GLN A 108 11.06 -19.12 -29.27
CA GLN A 108 9.74 -19.64 -29.59
C GLN A 108 9.01 -18.78 -30.62
N CYS A 109 9.14 -17.46 -30.56
CA CYS A 109 8.55 -16.54 -31.53
C CYS A 109 9.22 -16.58 -32.92
N ARG A 110 10.41 -17.21 -33.02
CA ARG A 110 11.16 -17.40 -34.28
C ARG A 110 10.78 -18.66 -35.07
N LYS A 111 9.88 -19.50 -34.54
CA LYS A 111 9.30 -20.66 -35.24
C LYS A 111 7.90 -20.33 -35.73
#